data_AF-A0A498R895-F1
#
_entry.id   AF-A0A498R895-F1
#
_cell.length_a   1.000
_cell.length_b   1.000
_cell.length_c   1.000
_cell.angle_alpha   90.00
_cell.angle_beta   90.00
_cell.angle_gamma   90.00
#
_symmetry.space_group_name_H-M   'P 1'
#
loop_
_entity.id
_entity.type
_entity.pdbx_description
1 polymer ?
#
loop_
_entity_poly.entity_id
_entity_poly.type
_entity_poly.pdbx_seq_one_letter_code
_entity_poly.pdbx_strand_id
1 'polypeptide(L)'
;MLYKIRIHRQSQIEELQAEEGSNLLQTLLQHNYDMYAPCNGNGTCGKCKIRLIDPAGPEPTSKGHTILSTEEITAGYRLACRTTINSDLDIRLDDTDFLKAKVVTEGRRRKVRLSPAVSKRFITLTPPDLEDQRSDSRRLADTLGLKQETASLSLLRQLPATLRAANFETTLLFNRTRLAGLEAGNTTAKLFGIAVDIGTTTLAAYLLNLNTGDQLATYSGLNPQKKFGADVIARISHTLEKPNGLAEMQAAILEGINQAVRQLTAAAGLQPTDVYEIVLVGNTTMLHFLLNLAAKNMAASPFIPVTTQTFILQAAEAGITINQNAIVVLVPAVAAYIGADTVAAALASGMSTRKPVSLLIDFGTNGEIVLGNSEWLLACSAAAGPAFEGANIHNGVGSIPGAIDSFLIEKELKYTTIGGEKPVGICGTGLIDIAAGLYKAGIIDATGRMATGTGLPNLPQSLKDRLAVIDGMAAFLIASADESAHHQEVYITQKDIRELQNAKAAIAAGIQVLAATAGIRLQDIEKTYLAGGFGSYIKAASAIHIGLIPLELSGRLEAIGNAAGAGAVEILLSRRSLHQAEKIKQKIKYIELSSCREFNDFFIDAMLFTEE
;
A
#
# COMPACT_ATOMS: atom_id res chain seq x y z
N MET A 1 28.28 14.26 21.57
CA MET A 1 27.67 14.36 22.91
C MET A 1 26.26 13.76 22.87
N LEU A 2 25.62 13.40 23.98
CA LEU A 2 24.20 13.00 24.01
C LEU A 2 23.37 14.16 24.55
N TYR A 3 22.30 14.52 23.85
CA TYR A 3 21.34 15.54 24.25
C TYR A 3 19.99 14.92 24.62
N LYS A 4 19.29 15.57 25.54
CA LYS A 4 17.96 15.17 26.00
C LYS A 4 16.89 15.83 25.14
N ILE A 5 15.99 15.02 24.60
CA ILE A 5 14.79 15.48 23.92
C ILE A 5 13.60 15.13 24.81
N ARG A 6 12.94 16.13 25.36
CA ARG A 6 11.68 15.98 26.09
C ARG A 6 10.52 16.23 25.14
N ILE A 7 9.61 15.27 25.10
CA ILE A 7 8.51 15.22 24.15
C ILE A 7 7.21 15.34 24.92
N HIS A 8 6.48 16.41 24.67
CA HIS A 8 5.18 16.71 25.26
C HIS A 8 4.09 16.17 24.33
N ARG A 9 3.30 15.20 24.81
CA ARG A 9 2.09 14.66 24.16
C ARG A 9 0.93 14.74 25.13
N GLN A 10 -0.15 15.45 24.78
CA GLN A 10 -1.28 15.73 25.68
C GLN A 10 -0.83 16.09 27.12
N SER A 11 -0.99 15.15 28.06
CA SER A 11 -0.66 15.27 29.49
C SER A 11 0.53 14.40 29.94
N GLN A 12 1.29 13.82 29.01
CA GLN A 12 2.48 13.01 29.27
C GLN A 12 3.74 13.67 28.70
N ILE A 13 4.86 13.51 29.43
CA ILE A 13 6.18 13.95 29.00
C ILE A 13 7.07 12.72 28.94
N GLU A 14 7.61 12.45 27.76
CA GLU A 14 8.55 11.37 27.52
C GLU A 14 9.95 11.96 27.28
N GLU A 15 11.01 11.27 27.71
CA GLU A 15 12.39 11.70 27.52
C GLU A 15 13.13 10.67 26.66
N LEU A 16 13.79 11.13 25.59
CA LEU A 16 14.72 10.32 24.80
C LEU A 16 16.10 10.98 24.74
N GLN A 17 17.11 10.16 24.48
CA GLN A 17 18.47 10.62 24.26
C GLN A 17 18.82 10.52 22.78
N ALA A 18 19.50 11.54 22.28
CA ALA A 18 19.90 11.63 20.88
C ALA A 18 21.36 12.08 20.76
N GLU A 19 22.07 11.56 19.77
CA GLU A 19 23.43 11.98 19.47
C GLU A 19 23.46 13.39 18.87
N GLU A 20 24.43 14.18 19.30
CA GLU A 20 24.76 15.48 18.70
C GLU A 20 24.91 15.39 17.18
N GLY A 21 24.30 16.33 16.45
CA GLY A 21 24.29 16.34 14.99
C GLY A 21 23.21 15.46 14.35
N SER A 22 22.45 14.69 15.13
CA SER A 22 21.35 13.85 14.60
C SER A 22 20.19 14.69 14.07
N ASN A 23 19.47 14.14 13.07
CA ASN A 23 18.27 14.77 12.53
C ASN A 23 17.04 14.46 13.40
N LEU A 24 16.30 15.48 13.82
CA LEU A 24 15.17 15.32 14.75
C LEU A 24 14.07 14.39 14.20
N LEU A 25 13.72 14.48 12.91
CA LEU A 25 12.73 13.57 12.32
C LEU A 25 13.19 12.11 12.38
N GLN A 26 14.43 11.83 12.02
CA GLN A 26 14.96 10.46 12.06
C GLN A 26 14.99 9.92 13.48
N THR A 27 15.45 10.74 14.44
CA THR A 27 15.47 10.37 15.87
C THR A 27 14.07 10.01 16.38
N LEU A 28 13.06 10.83 16.07
CA LEU A 28 11.67 10.58 16.46
C LEU A 28 11.14 9.27 15.84
N LEU A 29 11.33 9.07 14.53
CA LEU A 29 10.89 7.87 13.82
C LEU A 29 11.59 6.60 14.34
N GLN A 30 12.87 6.68 14.70
CA GLN A 30 13.64 5.57 15.27
C GLN A 30 13.11 5.13 16.64
N HIS A 31 12.64 6.09 17.45
CA HIS A 31 12.04 5.84 18.77
C HIS A 31 10.53 5.58 18.69
N ASN A 32 10.01 5.26 17.49
CA ASN A 32 8.61 4.94 17.21
C ASN A 32 7.62 6.08 17.52
N TYR A 33 8.09 7.34 17.50
CA TYR A 33 7.17 8.48 17.49
C TYR A 33 6.60 8.63 16.08
N ASP A 34 5.29 8.51 15.97
CA ASP A 34 4.58 8.72 14.72
C ASP A 34 4.71 10.17 14.25
N MET A 35 5.40 10.35 13.12
CA MET A 35 5.54 11.63 12.43
C MET A 35 5.09 11.47 10.98
N TYR A 36 4.22 12.38 10.51
CA TYR A 36 3.81 12.40 9.11
C TYR A 36 4.83 13.18 8.26
N ALA A 37 5.67 12.46 7.51
CA ALA A 37 6.74 13.04 6.70
C ALA A 37 6.79 12.46 5.27
N PRO A 38 5.75 12.68 4.43
CA PRO A 38 5.64 12.02 3.14
C PRO A 38 6.69 12.49 2.11
N CYS A 39 7.33 13.65 2.30
CA CYS A 39 8.46 14.09 1.45
C CYS A 39 9.81 13.45 1.79
N ASN A 40 9.84 12.45 2.67
CA ASN A 40 11.06 11.79 3.13
C ASN A 40 12.13 12.73 3.73
N GLY A 41 11.68 13.76 4.45
CA GLY A 41 12.59 14.74 5.04
C GLY A 41 13.31 15.66 4.05
N ASN A 42 12.89 15.70 2.78
CA ASN A 42 13.39 16.65 1.80
C ASN A 42 13.01 18.11 2.11
N GLY A 43 12.21 18.36 3.15
CA GLY A 43 11.81 19.69 3.58
C GLY A 43 11.11 20.42 2.45
N THR A 44 10.16 19.74 1.79
CA THR A 44 9.36 20.28 0.68
C THR A 44 7.86 20.24 0.96
N CYS A 45 7.38 19.35 1.84
CA CYS A 45 5.94 19.20 2.13
C CYS A 45 5.44 19.94 3.37
N GLY A 46 6.33 20.33 4.29
CA GLY A 46 5.94 21.00 5.54
C GLY A 46 5.12 20.17 6.53
N LYS A 47 4.97 18.85 6.37
CA LYS A 47 4.07 18.03 7.22
C LYS A 47 4.69 17.51 8.52
N CYS A 48 6.01 17.53 8.64
CA CYS A 48 6.72 17.09 9.85
C CYS A 48 6.90 18.22 10.86
N LYS A 49 5.87 19.06 11.06
CA LYS A 49 5.93 20.20 11.99
C LYS A 49 6.03 19.67 13.41
N ILE A 50 6.89 20.31 14.19
CA ILE A 50 6.95 20.20 15.63
C ILE A 50 6.93 21.61 16.19
N ARG A 51 6.55 21.75 17.45
CA ARG A 51 6.60 23.04 18.14
C ARG A 51 7.63 22.97 19.26
N LEU A 52 8.60 23.86 19.24
CA LEU A 52 9.50 24.07 20.36
C LEU A 52 8.72 24.72 21.51
N ILE A 53 8.88 24.20 22.72
CA ILE A 53 8.33 24.84 23.93
C ILE A 53 9.09 26.13 24.22
N ASP A 54 10.41 26.12 24.03
CA ASP A 54 11.24 27.32 24.03
C ASP A 54 11.50 27.78 22.58
N PRO A 55 10.89 28.89 22.12
CA PRO A 55 11.07 29.39 20.75
C PRO A 55 12.51 29.82 20.43
N ALA A 56 13.36 30.02 21.44
CA ALA A 56 14.79 30.35 21.29
C ALA A 56 15.67 29.12 20.98
N GLY A 57 15.06 27.94 20.80
CA GLY A 57 15.73 26.74 20.31
C GLY A 57 16.25 26.87 18.86
N PRO A 58 16.58 25.75 18.19
CA PRO A 58 17.27 25.76 16.90
C PRO A 58 16.60 26.66 15.86
N GLU A 59 17.37 27.55 15.24
CA GLU A 59 16.87 28.43 14.19
C GLU A 59 16.36 27.62 12.98
N PRO A 60 15.28 28.07 12.30
CA PRO A 60 14.81 27.43 11.08
C PRO A 60 15.89 27.48 10.00
N THR A 61 16.02 26.40 9.23
CA THR A 61 16.86 26.43 8.02
C THR A 61 16.25 27.34 6.94
N SER A 62 17.03 27.73 5.93
CA SER A 62 16.54 28.49 4.76
C SER A 62 15.31 27.85 4.10
N LYS A 63 15.28 26.51 3.99
CA LYS A 63 14.09 25.76 3.53
C LYS A 63 12.93 25.82 4.52
N GLY A 64 13.21 25.84 5.82
CA GLY A 64 12.22 26.08 6.87
C GLY A 64 11.54 27.44 6.70
N HIS A 65 12.31 28.50 6.44
CA HIS A 65 11.78 29.84 6.12
C HIS A 65 10.96 29.92 4.82
N THR A 66 11.13 28.94 3.92
CA THR A 66 10.36 28.90 2.66
C THR A 66 9.00 28.22 2.84
N ILE A 67 8.81 27.45 3.91
CA ILE A 67 7.64 26.57 4.09
C ILE A 67 6.81 26.96 5.30
N LEU A 68 7.44 27.44 6.35
CA LEU A 68 6.77 27.92 7.55
C LEU A 68 6.58 29.43 7.41
N SER A 69 5.38 29.89 7.72
CA SER A 69 5.08 31.31 7.82
C SER A 69 5.90 31.97 8.93
N THR A 70 6.08 33.29 8.85
CA THR A 70 6.77 34.06 9.90
C THR A 70 6.10 33.87 11.26
N GLU A 71 4.76 33.83 11.29
CA GLU A 71 3.97 33.62 12.51
C GLU A 71 4.22 32.25 13.14
N GLU A 72 4.26 31.19 12.32
CA GLU A 72 4.58 29.84 12.79
C GLU A 72 5.99 29.76 13.37
N ILE A 73 6.97 30.37 12.71
CA ILE A 73 8.35 30.39 13.18
C ILE A 73 8.46 31.10 14.53
N THR A 74 7.80 32.25 14.69
CA THR A 74 7.74 32.99 15.95
C THR A 74 7.00 32.22 17.05
N ALA A 75 5.99 31.44 16.70
CA ALA A 75 5.26 30.57 17.62
C ALA A 75 6.04 29.30 18.05
N GLY A 76 7.27 29.12 17.54
CA GLY A 76 8.17 28.02 17.87
C GLY A 76 8.07 26.82 16.93
N TYR A 77 7.31 26.89 15.83
CA TYR A 77 7.23 25.78 14.89
C TYR A 77 8.53 25.59 14.12
N ARG A 78 8.92 24.33 13.94
CA ARG A 78 10.05 23.90 13.12
C ARG A 78 9.68 22.67 12.32
N LEU A 79 10.38 22.43 11.21
CA LEU A 79 10.28 21.18 10.47
C LEU A 79 11.25 20.18 11.09
N ALA A 80 10.75 19.09 11.69
CA ALA A 80 11.62 18.09 12.32
C ALA A 80 12.69 17.55 11.36
N CYS A 81 12.37 17.41 10.07
CA CYS A 81 13.35 16.95 9.07
C CYS A 81 14.49 17.93 8.78
N ARG A 82 14.35 19.19 9.19
CA ARG A 82 15.36 20.24 9.02
C ARG A 82 15.89 20.77 10.35
N THR A 83 15.58 20.09 11.45
CA THR A 83 16.12 20.41 12.77
C THR A 83 17.23 19.43 13.10
N THR A 84 18.43 19.97 13.34
CA THR A 84 19.58 19.22 13.84
C THR A 84 19.66 19.33 15.35
N ILE A 85 19.90 18.22 16.04
CA ILE A 85 19.98 18.16 17.50
C ILE A 85 21.39 18.56 17.95
N ASN A 86 21.55 19.80 18.42
CA ASN A 86 22.83 20.34 18.93
C ASN A 86 22.72 20.85 20.38
N SER A 87 21.57 20.66 21.01
CA SER A 87 21.29 21.03 22.40
C SER A 87 20.15 20.15 22.91
N ASP A 88 19.89 20.19 24.22
CA ASP A 88 18.64 19.67 24.76
C ASP A 88 17.46 20.40 24.12
N LEU A 89 16.39 19.66 23.80
CA LEU A 89 15.17 20.21 23.18
C LEU A 89 13.95 19.79 23.99
N ASP A 90 13.08 20.77 24.26
CA ASP A 90 11.71 20.53 24.75
C ASP A 90 10.75 20.78 23.57
N ILE A 91 10.13 19.72 23.06
CA ILE A 91 9.26 19.75 21.88
C ILE A 91 7.84 19.29 22.23
N ARG A 92 6.85 19.86 21.56
CA ARG A 92 5.48 19.38 21.51
C ARG A 92 5.22 18.74 20.17
N LEU A 93 4.67 17.52 20.22
CA LEU A 93 4.08 16.86 19.06
C LEU A 93 2.58 17.03 19.19
N ASP A 94 1.93 17.55 18.15
CA ASP A 94 0.49 17.49 18.08
C ASP A 94 0.11 16.02 17.89
N ASP A 95 -0.64 15.46 18.84
CA ASP A 95 -1.06 14.05 18.77
C ASP A 95 -1.92 13.86 17.52
N THR A 96 -1.34 13.21 16.52
CA THR A 96 -2.04 12.86 15.30
C THR A 96 -2.70 11.50 15.47
N ASP A 97 -3.71 11.43 16.34
CA ASP A 97 -4.71 10.34 16.34
C ASP A 97 -5.40 10.21 14.95
N PHE A 98 -5.24 11.23 14.11
CA PHE A 98 -5.51 11.29 12.68
C PHE A 98 -4.86 10.18 11.83
N LEU A 99 -3.89 9.41 12.34
CA LEU A 99 -3.18 8.38 11.55
C LEU A 99 -3.93 7.05 11.36
N LYS A 100 -5.16 6.91 11.86
CA LYS A 100 -6.07 5.83 11.46
C LYS A 100 -6.61 6.07 10.05
N ALA A 101 -5.72 6.06 9.06
CA ALA A 101 -6.11 6.05 7.66
C ALA A 101 -7.08 4.90 7.42
N LYS A 102 -8.23 5.21 6.80
CA LYS A 102 -9.22 4.23 6.39
C LYS A 102 -8.67 3.51 5.16
N VAL A 103 -7.85 2.50 5.40
CA VAL A 103 -7.28 1.66 4.35
C VAL A 103 -8.39 0.82 3.74
N VAL A 104 -8.46 0.81 2.41
CA VAL A 104 -9.34 -0.12 1.71
C VAL A 104 -8.75 -1.51 1.84
N THR A 105 -9.38 -2.31 2.68
CA THR A 105 -9.09 -3.74 2.79
C THR A 105 -10.08 -4.58 1.99
N GLU A 106 -11.27 -4.05 1.69
CA GLU A 106 -12.26 -4.75 0.89
C GLU A 106 -11.91 -4.65 -0.60
N GLY A 107 -11.95 -5.80 -1.27
CA GLY A 107 -11.74 -5.93 -2.71
C GLY A 107 -12.80 -6.85 -3.29
N ARG A 108 -13.18 -6.63 -4.54
CA ARG A 108 -14.14 -7.49 -5.24
C ARG A 108 -13.57 -8.91 -5.31
N ARG A 109 -14.28 -9.87 -4.71
CA ARG A 109 -13.89 -11.29 -4.72
C ARG A 109 -14.62 -12.06 -5.80
N ARG A 110 -13.88 -12.90 -6.51
CA ARG A 110 -14.46 -13.89 -7.41
C ARG A 110 -14.64 -15.21 -6.67
N LYS A 111 -15.65 -15.98 -7.07
CA LYS A 111 -15.79 -17.36 -6.58
C LYS A 111 -14.67 -18.20 -7.19
N VAL A 112 -13.84 -18.77 -6.33
CA VAL A 112 -12.75 -19.67 -6.73
C VAL A 112 -13.08 -21.09 -6.29
N ARG A 113 -12.78 -22.06 -7.15
CA ARG A 113 -12.83 -23.48 -6.75
C ARG A 113 -11.66 -23.75 -5.81
N LEU A 114 -11.99 -24.09 -4.56
CA LEU A 114 -11.01 -24.43 -3.54
C LEU A 114 -10.09 -25.55 -4.01
N SER A 115 -8.79 -25.28 -3.92
CA SER A 115 -7.72 -26.23 -4.19
C SER A 115 -6.47 -25.76 -3.43
N PRO A 116 -6.53 -25.65 -2.09
CA PRO A 116 -5.44 -25.13 -1.27
C PRO A 116 -4.14 -25.92 -1.50
N ALA A 117 -3.00 -25.28 -1.28
CA ALA A 117 -1.72 -25.97 -1.42
C ALA A 117 -1.50 -26.95 -0.26
N VAL A 118 -2.02 -26.63 0.93
CA VAL A 118 -2.00 -27.50 2.11
C VAL A 118 -3.31 -28.26 2.29
N SER A 119 -3.24 -29.48 2.84
CA SER A 119 -4.42 -30.27 3.18
C SER A 119 -4.15 -31.19 4.37
N LYS A 120 -5.21 -31.59 5.07
CA LYS A 120 -5.13 -32.50 6.22
C LYS A 120 -5.93 -33.77 5.98
N ARG A 121 -5.44 -34.89 6.50
CA ARG A 121 -6.16 -36.18 6.50
C ARG A 121 -6.03 -36.87 7.85
N PHE A 122 -7.15 -37.10 8.51
CA PHE A 122 -7.20 -37.91 9.73
C PHE A 122 -7.09 -39.40 9.38
N ILE A 123 -6.27 -40.13 10.13
CA ILE A 123 -6.09 -41.58 10.02
C ILE A 123 -6.03 -42.22 11.40
N THR A 124 -6.38 -43.50 11.45
CA THR A 124 -6.14 -44.37 12.61
C THR A 124 -5.17 -45.45 12.18
N LEU A 125 -4.04 -45.59 12.88
CA LEU A 125 -3.10 -46.68 12.66
C LEU A 125 -3.31 -47.79 13.68
N THR A 126 -3.08 -49.04 13.27
CA THR A 126 -3.04 -50.16 14.20
C THR A 126 -1.84 -50.01 15.15
N PRO A 127 -2.00 -50.00 16.48
CA PRO A 127 -0.88 -49.96 17.42
C PRO A 127 0.08 -51.15 17.23
N PRO A 128 1.38 -51.02 17.57
CA PRO A 128 2.33 -52.13 17.52
C PRO A 128 2.06 -53.16 18.62
N ASP A 129 2.34 -54.43 18.32
CA ASP A 129 2.33 -55.53 19.27
C ASP A 129 3.45 -56.55 18.92
N LEU A 130 3.44 -57.73 19.56
CA LEU A 130 4.45 -58.77 19.32
C LEU A 130 4.35 -59.40 17.92
N GLU A 131 3.16 -59.39 17.32
CA GLU A 131 2.89 -59.94 15.98
C GLU A 131 3.15 -58.88 14.88
N ASP A 132 3.06 -57.59 15.20
CA ASP A 132 3.30 -56.46 14.28
C ASP A 132 4.36 -55.47 14.81
N GLN A 133 5.63 -55.84 14.63
CA GLN A 133 6.81 -55.07 15.05
C GLN A 133 7.36 -54.12 13.95
N ARG A 134 6.54 -53.75 12.95
CA ARG A 134 6.96 -52.78 11.92
C ARG A 134 7.33 -51.44 12.56
N SER A 135 8.33 -50.78 11.97
CA SER A 135 8.70 -49.40 12.32
C SER A 135 7.52 -48.45 12.16
N ASP A 136 7.50 -47.37 12.93
CA ASP A 136 6.41 -46.39 12.87
C ASP A 136 6.29 -45.75 11.46
N SER A 137 7.43 -45.52 10.79
CA SER A 137 7.47 -45.00 9.41
C SER A 137 6.91 -46.00 8.39
N ARG A 138 7.21 -47.30 8.54
CA ARG A 138 6.64 -48.35 7.69
C ARG A 138 5.14 -48.52 7.93
N ARG A 139 4.73 -48.53 9.20
CA ARG A 139 3.32 -48.60 9.62
C ARG A 139 2.50 -47.48 8.99
N LEU A 140 3.05 -46.26 9.00
CA LEU A 140 2.46 -45.11 8.32
C LEU A 140 2.42 -45.31 6.80
N ALA A 141 3.53 -45.68 6.16
CA ALA A 141 3.58 -45.88 4.71
C ALA A 141 2.56 -46.92 4.23
N ASP A 142 2.45 -48.07 4.91
CA ASP A 142 1.49 -49.12 4.60
C ASP A 142 0.04 -48.64 4.75
N THR A 143 -0.26 -47.88 5.82
CA THR A 143 -1.60 -47.28 6.04
C THR A 143 -1.98 -46.31 4.92
N LEU A 144 -1.00 -45.62 4.34
CA LEU A 144 -1.20 -44.69 3.22
C LEU A 144 -1.15 -45.37 1.84
N GLY A 145 -0.89 -46.68 1.77
CA GLY A 145 -0.71 -47.41 0.51
C GLY A 145 0.57 -47.02 -0.24
N LEU A 146 1.57 -46.47 0.44
CA LEU A 146 2.83 -46.03 -0.16
C LEU A 146 3.80 -47.20 -0.26
N LYS A 147 4.35 -47.42 -1.47
CA LYS A 147 5.36 -48.47 -1.70
C LYS A 147 6.69 -48.18 -1.01
N GLN A 148 6.99 -46.91 -0.73
CA GLN A 148 8.23 -46.44 -0.11
C GLN A 148 7.91 -45.54 1.08
N GLU A 149 8.78 -45.53 2.07
CA GLU A 149 8.70 -44.61 3.20
C GLU A 149 9.09 -43.20 2.74
N THR A 150 8.14 -42.27 2.77
CA THR A 150 8.35 -40.89 2.34
C THR A 150 8.17 -39.94 3.54
N ALA A 151 9.17 -39.91 4.42
CA ALA A 151 9.18 -39.03 5.59
C ALA A 151 10.49 -38.23 5.64
N SER A 152 10.40 -36.93 5.92
CA SER A 152 11.60 -36.12 6.17
C SER A 152 12.23 -36.50 7.51
N LEU A 153 13.51 -36.19 7.72
CA LEU A 153 14.18 -36.43 9.01
C LEU A 153 13.46 -35.72 10.17
N SER A 154 12.94 -34.51 9.94
CA SER A 154 12.13 -33.79 10.93
C SER A 154 10.88 -34.57 11.32
N LEU A 155 10.19 -35.13 10.34
CA LEU A 155 8.99 -35.93 10.56
C LEU A 155 9.30 -37.24 11.31
N LEU A 156 10.37 -37.92 10.93
CA LEU A 156 10.84 -39.14 11.59
C LEU A 156 11.17 -38.91 13.07
N ARG A 157 11.71 -37.73 13.42
CA ARG A 157 11.98 -37.35 14.81
C ARG A 157 10.71 -37.14 15.63
N GLN A 158 9.62 -36.69 15.00
CA GLN A 158 8.34 -36.39 15.67
C GLN A 158 7.40 -37.60 15.75
N LEU A 159 7.54 -38.54 14.82
CA LEU A 159 6.64 -39.66 14.61
C LEU A 159 6.38 -40.49 15.88
N PRO A 160 7.41 -40.99 16.61
CA PRO A 160 7.18 -41.94 17.69
C PRO A 160 6.40 -41.36 18.86
N ALA A 161 6.72 -40.12 19.24
CA ALA A 161 6.07 -39.42 20.34
C ALA A 161 4.63 -39.04 19.97
N THR A 162 4.42 -38.52 18.76
CA THR A 162 3.10 -38.04 18.32
C THR A 162 2.10 -39.19 18.18
N LEU A 163 2.52 -40.32 17.57
CA LEU A 163 1.64 -41.48 17.42
C LEU A 163 1.19 -42.03 18.78
N ARG A 164 2.11 -42.17 19.73
CA ARG A 164 1.80 -42.73 21.06
C ARG A 164 0.96 -41.78 21.90
N ALA A 165 1.25 -40.48 21.88
CA ALA A 165 0.47 -39.48 22.61
C ALA A 165 -1.00 -39.41 22.15
N ALA A 166 -1.26 -39.81 20.91
CA ALA A 166 -2.58 -39.77 20.29
C ALA A 166 -3.25 -41.15 20.16
N ASN A 167 -2.74 -42.19 20.82
CA ASN A 167 -3.23 -43.57 20.67
C ASN A 167 -3.38 -44.00 19.19
N PHE A 168 -2.42 -43.59 18.36
CA PHE A 168 -2.40 -43.86 16.91
C PHE A 168 -3.56 -43.26 16.10
N GLU A 169 -4.32 -42.34 16.69
CA GLU A 169 -5.28 -41.47 16.00
C GLU A 169 -4.59 -40.15 15.65
N THR A 170 -4.20 -39.95 14.39
CA THR A 170 -3.36 -38.82 14.00
C THR A 170 -3.88 -38.12 12.74
N THR A 171 -3.67 -36.82 12.66
CA THR A 171 -3.91 -36.04 11.46
C THR A 171 -2.61 -35.81 10.72
N LEU A 172 -2.58 -36.21 9.45
CA LEU A 172 -1.48 -35.98 8.54
C LEU A 172 -1.65 -34.63 7.84
N LEU A 173 -0.57 -33.86 7.78
CA LEU A 173 -0.50 -32.61 7.03
C LEU A 173 0.28 -32.82 5.74
N PHE A 174 -0.35 -32.48 4.62
CA PHE A 174 0.26 -32.53 3.29
C PHE A 174 0.48 -31.12 2.76
N ASN A 175 1.69 -30.87 2.27
CA ASN A 175 1.96 -29.77 1.36
C ASN A 175 1.97 -30.33 -0.07
N ARG A 176 0.95 -29.98 -0.84
CA ARG A 176 0.64 -30.56 -2.15
C ARG A 176 0.49 -32.07 -2.03
N THR A 177 1.50 -32.83 -2.45
CA THR A 177 1.53 -34.30 -2.37
C THR A 177 2.55 -34.81 -1.35
N ARG A 178 3.36 -33.92 -0.77
CA ARG A 178 4.40 -34.28 0.19
C ARG A 178 3.83 -34.28 1.60
N LEU A 179 4.05 -35.37 2.33
CA LEU A 179 3.78 -35.44 3.76
C LEU A 179 4.74 -34.49 4.49
N ALA A 180 4.18 -33.43 5.08
CA ALA A 180 4.91 -32.33 5.69
C ALA A 180 4.98 -32.48 7.21
N GLY A 181 3.89 -32.94 7.84
CA GLY A 181 3.74 -32.97 9.29
C GLY A 181 2.69 -33.96 9.77
N LEU A 182 2.61 -34.11 11.09
CA LEU A 182 1.63 -34.94 11.78
C LEU A 182 1.24 -34.30 13.11
N GLU A 183 -0.02 -34.47 13.48
CA GLU A 183 -0.66 -33.86 14.66
C GLU A 183 -1.44 -34.92 15.43
N ALA A 184 -1.47 -34.79 16.76
CA ALA A 184 -2.21 -35.69 17.63
C ALA A 184 -3.73 -35.47 17.48
N GLY A 185 -4.49 -36.56 17.36
CA GLY A 185 -5.95 -36.53 17.24
C GLY A 185 -6.45 -36.04 15.89
N ASN A 186 -7.75 -35.72 15.83
CA ASN A 186 -8.40 -35.19 14.63
C ASN A 186 -8.38 -33.65 14.62
N THR A 187 -7.49 -33.07 13.83
CA THR A 187 -7.32 -31.62 13.68
C THR A 187 -7.72 -31.13 12.28
N THR A 188 -8.40 -31.97 11.48
CA THR A 188 -8.76 -31.68 10.08
C THR A 188 -9.59 -30.41 9.91
N ALA A 189 -10.40 -30.06 10.91
CA ALA A 189 -11.19 -28.83 10.91
C ALA A 189 -10.33 -27.54 11.02
N LYS A 190 -9.13 -27.64 11.60
CA LYS A 190 -8.20 -26.52 11.78
C LYS A 190 -7.24 -26.44 10.61
N LEU A 191 -7.61 -25.71 9.56
CA LEU A 191 -6.75 -25.48 8.40
C LEU A 191 -6.94 -24.04 7.94
N PHE A 192 -6.06 -23.16 8.41
CA PHE A 192 -6.15 -21.73 8.14
C PHE A 192 -4.95 -21.24 7.35
N GLY A 193 -5.14 -20.15 6.62
CA GLY A 193 -4.09 -19.46 5.89
C GLY A 193 -4.28 -17.95 5.93
N ILE A 194 -3.21 -17.21 5.63
CA ILE A 194 -3.25 -15.75 5.58
C ILE A 194 -2.80 -15.25 4.21
N ALA A 195 -3.59 -14.37 3.60
CA ALA A 195 -3.18 -13.62 2.41
C ALA A 195 -2.74 -12.23 2.87
N VAL A 196 -1.59 -11.74 2.39
CA VAL A 196 -1.04 -10.43 2.75
C VAL A 196 -0.70 -9.65 1.49
N ASP A 197 -1.19 -8.43 1.44
CA ASP A 197 -0.80 -7.39 0.49
C ASP A 197 0.15 -6.42 1.18
N ILE A 198 1.38 -6.36 0.66
CA ILE A 198 2.49 -5.59 1.20
C ILE A 198 2.67 -4.33 0.36
N GLY A 199 1.92 -3.30 0.70
CA GLY A 199 2.08 -1.97 0.13
C GLY A 199 3.27 -1.22 0.72
N THR A 200 3.73 -0.19 0.00
CA THR A 200 4.79 0.71 0.50
C THR A 200 4.34 1.39 1.79
N THR A 201 3.12 1.92 1.83
CA THR A 201 2.60 2.67 3.00
C THR A 201 1.88 1.76 4.00
N THR A 202 1.26 0.67 3.53
CA THR A 202 0.26 -0.08 4.28
C THR A 202 0.41 -1.59 4.08
N LEU A 203 0.12 -2.36 5.13
CA LEU A 203 -0.04 -3.80 5.08
C LEU A 203 -1.53 -4.15 5.26
N ALA A 204 -2.10 -4.91 4.33
CA ALA A 204 -3.43 -5.48 4.47
C ALA A 204 -3.32 -7.01 4.52
N ALA A 205 -3.99 -7.65 5.47
CA ALA A 205 -3.93 -9.10 5.62
C ALA A 205 -5.30 -9.72 5.93
N TYR A 206 -5.53 -10.93 5.44
CA TYR A 206 -6.80 -11.62 5.48
C TYR A 206 -6.60 -13.03 6.00
N LEU A 207 -7.28 -13.39 7.09
CA LEU A 207 -7.25 -14.75 7.65
C LEU A 207 -8.41 -15.55 7.08
N LEU A 208 -8.12 -16.72 6.50
CA LEU A 208 -9.11 -17.58 5.85
C LEU A 208 -9.10 -19.00 6.38
N ASN A 209 -10.28 -19.60 6.43
CA ASN A 209 -10.46 -21.04 6.56
C ASN A 209 -10.26 -21.69 5.18
N LEU A 210 -9.22 -22.52 5.04
CA LEU A 210 -8.89 -23.15 3.76
C LEU A 210 -9.81 -24.32 3.40
N ASN A 211 -10.57 -24.85 4.36
CA ASN A 211 -11.56 -25.89 4.09
C ASN A 211 -12.84 -25.30 3.46
N THR A 212 -13.25 -24.10 3.88
CA THR A 212 -14.53 -23.50 3.46
C THR A 212 -14.36 -22.30 2.51
N GLY A 213 -13.21 -21.64 2.56
CA GLY A 213 -12.96 -20.38 1.84
C GLY A 213 -13.40 -19.13 2.60
N ASP A 214 -13.96 -19.29 3.80
CA ASP A 214 -14.48 -18.17 4.57
C ASP A 214 -13.35 -17.31 5.13
N GLN A 215 -13.54 -15.99 5.06
CA GLN A 215 -12.68 -15.05 5.75
C GLN A 215 -13.15 -14.87 7.20
N LEU A 216 -12.22 -15.02 8.13
CA LEU A 216 -12.49 -14.94 9.58
C LEU A 216 -12.12 -13.58 10.17
N ALA A 217 -11.05 -12.97 9.66
CA ALA A 217 -10.56 -11.69 10.16
C ALA A 217 -9.84 -10.91 9.06
N THR A 218 -9.71 -9.60 9.25
CA THR A 218 -8.94 -8.69 8.40
C THR A 218 -8.08 -7.80 9.27
N TYR A 219 -6.86 -7.56 8.84
CA TYR A 219 -5.90 -6.66 9.45
C TYR A 219 -5.53 -5.57 8.46
N SER A 220 -5.35 -4.37 8.98
CA SER A 220 -4.76 -3.25 8.26
C SER A 220 -3.85 -2.49 9.21
N GLY A 221 -2.64 -2.19 8.77
CA GLY A 221 -1.68 -1.41 9.52
C GLY A 221 -0.72 -0.65 8.62
N LEU A 222 -0.01 0.32 9.19
CA LEU A 222 1.07 0.98 8.48
C LEU A 222 2.23 0.00 8.26
N ASN A 223 2.91 0.11 7.11
CA ASN A 223 4.12 -0.64 6.87
C ASN A 223 5.24 -0.10 7.80
N PRO A 224 5.80 -0.93 8.71
CA PRO A 224 6.82 -0.49 9.67
C PRO A 224 8.10 0.04 9.03
N GLN A 225 8.34 -0.25 7.75
CA GLN A 225 9.46 0.28 6.99
C GLN A 225 9.35 1.79 6.73
N LYS A 226 8.16 2.41 6.96
CA LYS A 226 7.93 3.85 6.80
C LYS A 226 8.95 4.71 7.55
N LYS A 227 9.44 4.25 8.71
CA LYS A 227 10.44 4.98 9.51
C LYS A 227 11.79 5.16 8.82
N PHE A 228 12.07 4.39 7.78
CA PHE A 228 13.33 4.44 7.03
C PHE A 228 13.19 5.07 5.64
N GLY A 229 11.96 5.32 5.19
CA GLY A 229 11.71 5.90 3.88
C GLY A 229 10.22 6.03 3.58
N ALA A 230 9.83 7.20 3.09
CA ALA A 230 8.45 7.47 2.68
C ALA A 230 8.05 6.69 1.41
N ASP A 231 9.00 6.46 0.49
CA ASP A 231 8.78 5.76 -0.77
C ASP A 231 9.80 4.63 -1.00
N VAL A 232 9.67 3.95 -2.14
CA VAL A 232 10.52 2.83 -2.55
C VAL A 232 11.99 3.24 -2.72
N ILE A 233 12.26 4.40 -3.34
CA ILE A 233 13.62 4.86 -3.65
C ILE A 233 14.33 5.27 -2.36
N ALA A 234 13.64 6.00 -1.49
CA ALA A 234 14.13 6.37 -0.16
C ALA A 234 14.58 5.15 0.65
N ARG A 235 13.78 4.07 0.64
CA ARG A 235 14.12 2.83 1.33
C ARG A 235 15.31 2.13 0.70
N ILE A 236 15.42 2.12 -0.63
CA ILE A 236 16.60 1.58 -1.31
C ILE A 236 17.84 2.37 -0.91
N SER A 237 17.78 3.70 -0.88
CA SER A 237 18.89 4.55 -0.41
C SER A 237 19.29 4.22 1.03
N HIS A 238 18.33 4.01 1.95
CA HIS A 238 18.63 3.58 3.32
C HIS A 238 19.45 2.28 3.34
N THR A 239 19.12 1.30 2.49
CA THR A 239 19.90 0.04 2.39
C THR A 239 21.32 0.23 1.87
N LEU A 240 21.60 1.33 1.18
CA LEU A 240 22.92 1.66 0.63
C LEU A 240 23.74 2.51 1.59
N GLU A 241 23.10 3.43 2.31
CA GLU A 241 23.76 4.37 3.21
C GLU A 241 24.10 3.75 4.57
N LYS A 242 23.31 2.77 5.02
CA LYS A 242 23.51 2.12 6.32
C LYS A 242 24.12 0.73 6.16
N PRO A 243 25.21 0.39 6.89
CA PRO A 243 25.84 -0.93 6.80
C PRO A 243 24.88 -2.12 7.01
N ASN A 244 23.87 -1.96 7.88
CA ASN A 244 22.84 -2.96 8.16
C ASN A 244 21.46 -2.62 7.58
N GLY A 245 21.37 -1.63 6.70
CA GLY A 245 20.08 -1.05 6.28
C GLY A 245 19.15 -2.07 5.60
N LEU A 246 19.71 -3.05 4.88
CA LEU A 246 18.91 -4.14 4.29
C LEU A 246 18.31 -5.07 5.35
N ALA A 247 19.10 -5.45 6.36
CA ALA A 247 18.63 -6.28 7.47
C ALA A 247 17.58 -5.55 8.32
N GLU A 248 17.73 -4.24 8.50
CA GLU A 248 16.72 -3.39 9.16
C GLU A 248 15.40 -3.33 8.37
N MET A 249 15.47 -3.19 7.03
CA MET A 249 14.27 -3.25 6.18
C MET A 249 13.57 -4.59 6.32
N GLN A 250 14.32 -5.69 6.30
CA GLN A 250 13.79 -7.04 6.44
C GLN A 250 13.14 -7.24 7.82
N ALA A 251 13.84 -6.87 8.90
CA ALA A 251 13.33 -7.02 10.25
C ALA A 251 12.01 -6.26 10.44
N ALA A 252 11.90 -5.04 9.89
CA ALA A 252 10.69 -4.23 10.01
C ALA A 252 9.49 -4.82 9.27
N ILE A 253 9.68 -5.33 8.04
CA ILE A 253 8.57 -5.97 7.30
C ILE A 253 8.15 -7.30 7.94
N LEU A 254 9.11 -8.09 8.44
CA LEU A 254 8.82 -9.33 9.17
C LEU A 254 8.07 -9.07 10.47
N GLU A 255 8.42 -8.01 11.22
CA GLU A 255 7.68 -7.63 12.41
C GLU A 255 6.25 -7.23 12.07
N GLY A 256 6.04 -6.44 11.01
CA GLY A 256 4.70 -6.07 10.53
C GLY A 256 3.85 -7.28 10.16
N ILE A 257 4.42 -8.25 9.44
CA ILE A 257 3.72 -9.49 9.06
C ILE A 257 3.41 -10.34 10.31
N ASN A 258 4.39 -10.54 11.20
CA ASN A 258 4.18 -11.35 12.41
C ASN A 258 3.19 -10.68 13.38
N GLN A 259 3.15 -9.35 13.44
CA GLN A 259 2.12 -8.61 14.17
C GLN A 259 0.73 -8.85 13.55
N ALA A 260 0.61 -8.76 12.23
CA ALA A 260 -0.64 -9.05 11.53
C ALA A 260 -1.13 -10.47 11.81
N VAL A 261 -0.23 -11.47 11.76
CA VAL A 261 -0.52 -12.86 12.13
C VAL A 261 -1.11 -12.93 13.54
N ARG A 262 -0.41 -12.38 14.55
CA ARG A 262 -0.85 -12.43 15.96
C ARG A 262 -2.23 -11.79 16.14
N GLN A 263 -2.47 -10.63 15.54
CA GLN A 263 -3.74 -9.91 15.67
C GLN A 263 -4.89 -10.64 14.96
N LEU A 264 -4.66 -11.13 13.74
CA LEU A 264 -5.65 -11.91 12.98
C LEU A 264 -6.05 -13.18 13.73
N THR A 265 -5.07 -13.95 14.22
CA THR A 265 -5.37 -15.20 14.93
C THR A 265 -6.07 -14.92 16.26
N ALA A 266 -5.64 -13.90 17.01
CA ALA A 266 -6.30 -13.52 18.25
C ALA A 266 -7.76 -13.10 18.03
N ALA A 267 -8.03 -12.30 16.99
CA ALA A 267 -9.38 -11.86 16.64
C ALA A 267 -10.32 -13.04 16.28
N ALA A 268 -9.77 -14.13 15.76
CA ALA A 268 -10.52 -15.34 15.42
C ALA A 268 -10.51 -16.43 16.53
N GLY A 269 -9.90 -16.16 17.69
CA GLY A 269 -9.76 -17.17 18.75
C GLY A 269 -8.82 -18.33 18.39
N LEU A 270 -7.88 -18.11 17.48
CA LEU A 270 -6.90 -19.08 16.98
C LEU A 270 -5.49 -18.77 17.49
N GLN A 271 -4.58 -19.72 17.31
CA GLN A 271 -3.15 -19.53 17.54
C GLN A 271 -2.39 -19.36 16.22
N PRO A 272 -1.23 -18.67 16.19
CA PRO A 272 -0.36 -18.63 15.00
C PRO A 272 0.02 -20.03 14.47
N THR A 273 0.08 -21.03 15.33
CA THR A 273 0.35 -22.43 14.98
C THR A 273 -0.83 -23.12 14.28
N ASP A 274 -2.02 -22.52 14.23
CA ASP A 274 -3.15 -23.01 13.43
C ASP A 274 -3.08 -22.52 11.96
N VAL A 275 -2.10 -21.68 11.60
CA VAL A 275 -1.89 -21.17 10.23
C VAL A 275 -0.87 -22.03 9.49
N TYR A 276 -1.27 -22.58 8.33
CA TYR A 276 -0.49 -23.56 7.55
C TYR A 276 0.01 -23.03 6.20
N GLU A 277 -0.52 -21.90 5.72
CA GLU A 277 -0.11 -21.29 4.46
C GLU A 277 -0.22 -19.77 4.55
N ILE A 278 0.80 -19.05 4.08
CA ILE A 278 0.74 -17.61 3.87
C ILE A 278 1.07 -17.28 2.42
N VAL A 279 0.24 -16.45 1.79
CA VAL A 279 0.48 -15.89 0.45
C VAL A 279 0.82 -14.42 0.58
N LEU A 280 1.92 -13.99 -0.02
CA LEU A 280 2.43 -12.63 0.03
C LEU A 280 2.46 -12.04 -1.39
N VAL A 281 1.80 -10.90 -1.56
CA VAL A 281 1.86 -10.04 -2.75
C VAL A 281 2.36 -8.67 -2.34
N GLY A 282 2.89 -7.91 -3.30
CA GLY A 282 3.42 -6.57 -3.07
C GLY A 282 4.33 -6.16 -4.21
N ASN A 283 4.73 -4.90 -4.22
CA ASN A 283 5.66 -4.42 -5.23
C ASN A 283 7.01 -5.12 -5.09
N THR A 284 7.76 -5.17 -6.19
CA THR A 284 9.00 -5.96 -6.29
C THR A 284 10.00 -5.60 -5.20
N THR A 285 10.11 -4.32 -4.83
CA THR A 285 11.06 -3.87 -3.79
C THR A 285 10.67 -4.39 -2.41
N MET A 286 9.38 -4.34 -2.06
CA MET A 286 8.90 -4.85 -0.77
C MET A 286 9.20 -6.35 -0.63
N LEU A 287 9.00 -7.13 -1.70
CA LEU A 287 9.33 -8.56 -1.71
C LEU A 287 10.85 -8.82 -1.65
N HIS A 288 11.68 -7.97 -2.27
CA HIS A 288 13.13 -8.08 -2.14
C HIS A 288 13.59 -7.84 -0.69
N PHE A 289 13.08 -6.80 -0.04
CA PHE A 289 13.41 -6.54 1.36
C PHE A 289 12.97 -7.67 2.29
N LEU A 290 11.78 -8.23 2.07
CA LEU A 290 11.30 -9.40 2.83
C LEU A 290 12.26 -10.59 2.71
N LEU A 291 12.78 -10.85 1.51
CA LEU A 291 13.72 -11.93 1.23
C LEU A 291 15.19 -11.60 1.56
N ASN A 292 15.47 -10.43 2.16
CA ASN A 292 16.83 -9.93 2.37
C ASN A 292 17.68 -9.84 1.08
N LEU A 293 17.03 -9.50 -0.04
CA LEU A 293 17.69 -9.34 -1.34
C LEU A 293 18.01 -7.86 -1.61
N ALA A 294 19.21 -7.59 -2.13
CA ALA A 294 19.62 -6.24 -2.46
C ALA A 294 18.77 -5.67 -3.61
N ALA A 295 18.20 -4.48 -3.40
CA ALA A 295 17.35 -3.78 -4.38
C ALA A 295 18.09 -2.66 -5.13
N LYS A 296 19.40 -2.49 -4.94
CA LYS A 296 20.18 -1.35 -5.47
C LYS A 296 20.03 -1.13 -6.97
N ASN A 297 20.05 -2.23 -7.74
CA ASN A 297 20.01 -2.18 -9.21
C ASN A 297 18.59 -1.87 -9.73
N MET A 298 17.58 -1.87 -8.87
CA MET A 298 16.21 -1.47 -9.22
C MET A 298 16.03 0.04 -9.17
N ALA A 299 16.87 0.77 -8.43
CA ALA A 299 16.84 2.24 -8.37
C ALA A 299 17.75 2.91 -9.43
N ALA A 300 18.56 2.12 -10.15
CA ALA A 300 19.48 2.62 -11.16
C ALA A 300 19.17 1.95 -12.51
N SER A 301 19.10 2.74 -13.58
CA SER A 301 18.94 2.22 -14.94
C SER A 301 20.03 1.17 -15.23
N PRO A 302 19.69 -0.03 -15.76
CA PRO A 302 18.43 -0.38 -16.42
C PRO A 302 17.36 -1.06 -15.52
N PHE A 303 17.31 -0.74 -14.22
CA PHE A 303 16.23 -1.11 -13.28
C PHE A 303 16.03 -2.61 -13.13
N ILE A 304 17.09 -3.34 -12.80
CA ILE A 304 17.10 -4.81 -12.82
C ILE A 304 16.88 -5.39 -11.42
N PRO A 305 15.77 -6.12 -11.19
CA PRO A 305 15.58 -6.87 -9.95
C PRO A 305 16.48 -8.11 -9.90
N VAL A 306 16.76 -8.60 -8.68
CA VAL A 306 17.49 -9.87 -8.51
C VAL A 306 16.67 -11.04 -9.05
N THR A 307 15.36 -11.00 -8.81
CA THR A 307 14.46 -12.05 -9.22
C THR A 307 13.03 -11.54 -9.34
N THR A 308 12.22 -12.23 -10.12
CA THR A 308 10.78 -11.98 -10.22
C THR A 308 9.98 -13.28 -10.12
N GLN A 309 10.63 -14.40 -9.76
CA GLN A 309 10.00 -15.73 -9.75
C GLN A 309 9.11 -15.97 -8.53
N THR A 310 8.27 -17.00 -8.60
CA THR A 310 7.51 -17.50 -7.46
C THR A 310 8.47 -18.14 -6.45
N PHE A 311 8.29 -17.86 -5.15
CA PHE A 311 8.97 -18.60 -4.09
C PHE A 311 7.97 -19.38 -3.24
N ILE A 312 8.33 -20.60 -2.85
CA ILE A 312 7.58 -21.41 -1.89
C ILE A 312 8.58 -21.87 -0.83
N LEU A 313 8.58 -21.16 0.29
CA LEU A 313 9.53 -21.33 1.39
C LEU A 313 8.87 -22.03 2.56
N GLN A 314 9.67 -22.62 3.45
CA GLN A 314 9.17 -22.95 4.79
C GLN A 314 9.00 -21.67 5.60
N ALA A 315 8.02 -21.61 6.50
CA ALA A 315 7.77 -20.42 7.31
C ALA A 315 9.00 -19.95 8.10
N ALA A 316 9.76 -20.89 8.67
CA ALA A 316 11.00 -20.59 9.39
C ALA A 316 12.10 -19.98 8.50
N GLU A 317 12.19 -20.42 7.24
CA GLU A 317 13.15 -19.87 6.26
C GLU A 317 12.78 -18.44 5.87
N ALA A 318 11.47 -18.14 5.79
CA ALA A 318 10.96 -16.81 5.52
C ALA A 318 10.95 -15.87 6.75
N GLY A 319 11.30 -16.36 7.95
CA GLY A 319 11.26 -15.56 9.18
C GLY A 319 9.86 -15.26 9.72
N ILE A 320 8.86 -16.07 9.35
CA ILE A 320 7.46 -15.89 9.75
C ILE A 320 7.07 -16.94 10.79
N THR A 321 6.52 -16.48 11.91
CA THR A 321 6.23 -17.30 13.09
C THR A 321 4.79 -17.83 13.05
N ILE A 322 4.62 -18.96 12.37
CA ILE A 322 3.38 -19.73 12.26
C ILE A 322 3.65 -21.22 12.49
N ASN A 323 2.77 -22.13 12.06
CA ASN A 323 3.03 -23.57 12.18
C ASN A 323 4.39 -23.94 11.55
N GLN A 324 5.17 -24.77 12.22
CA GLN A 324 6.52 -25.18 11.76
C GLN A 324 6.53 -25.88 10.40
N ASN A 325 5.40 -26.49 10.00
CA ASN A 325 5.23 -27.18 8.73
C ASN A 325 4.54 -26.31 7.67
N ALA A 326 4.28 -25.04 7.99
CA ALA A 326 3.63 -24.10 7.09
C ALA A 326 4.55 -23.67 5.96
N ILE A 327 3.92 -23.27 4.86
CA ILE A 327 4.60 -22.66 3.73
C ILE A 327 4.27 -21.18 3.57
N VAL A 328 5.23 -20.47 3.01
CA VAL A 328 5.10 -19.06 2.61
C VAL A 328 5.29 -18.99 1.11
N VAL A 329 4.28 -18.46 0.41
CA VAL A 329 4.26 -18.32 -1.04
C VAL A 329 4.41 -16.84 -1.38
N LEU A 330 5.49 -16.49 -2.07
CA LEU A 330 5.64 -15.17 -2.66
C LEU A 330 5.24 -15.26 -4.13
N VAL A 331 4.24 -14.47 -4.50
CA VAL A 331 3.68 -14.42 -5.86
C VAL A 331 4.68 -13.76 -6.80
N PRO A 332 4.76 -14.14 -8.09
CA PRO A 332 5.82 -13.66 -8.95
C PRO A 332 5.57 -12.23 -9.43
N ALA A 333 6.64 -11.44 -9.54
CA ALA A 333 6.63 -10.10 -10.12
C ALA A 333 6.91 -10.12 -11.63
N VAL A 334 6.85 -8.98 -12.30
CA VAL A 334 7.18 -8.85 -13.73
C VAL A 334 8.51 -8.10 -13.93
N ALA A 335 8.66 -6.94 -13.30
CA ALA A 335 9.79 -6.03 -13.46
C ALA A 335 10.09 -5.30 -12.14
N ALA A 336 11.04 -4.37 -12.12
CA ALA A 336 11.36 -3.60 -10.90
C ALA A 336 10.15 -2.81 -10.36
N TYR A 337 9.34 -2.23 -11.26
CA TYR A 337 8.18 -1.39 -10.92
C TYR A 337 6.83 -2.03 -11.24
N ILE A 338 6.81 -3.30 -11.66
CA ILE A 338 5.58 -4.09 -11.81
C ILE A 338 5.70 -5.34 -10.97
N GLY A 339 5.08 -5.30 -9.80
CA GLY A 339 5.22 -6.29 -8.75
C GLY A 339 4.19 -7.41 -8.80
N ALA A 340 4.19 -8.19 -7.73
CA ALA A 340 3.26 -9.28 -7.55
C ALA A 340 1.85 -8.80 -7.18
N ASP A 341 1.76 -7.61 -6.58
CA ASP A 341 0.53 -6.84 -6.39
C ASP A 341 -0.20 -6.60 -7.72
N THR A 342 0.49 -6.09 -8.74
CA THR A 342 -0.10 -5.87 -10.07
C THR A 342 -0.56 -7.18 -10.72
N VAL A 343 0.23 -8.24 -10.59
CA VAL A 343 -0.12 -9.58 -11.10
C VAL A 343 -1.37 -10.12 -10.39
N ALA A 344 -1.45 -9.95 -9.07
CA ALA A 344 -2.59 -10.34 -8.26
C ALA A 344 -3.85 -9.51 -8.60
N ALA A 345 -3.70 -8.21 -8.84
CA ALA A 345 -4.80 -7.34 -9.27
C ALA A 345 -5.32 -7.73 -10.68
N ALA A 346 -4.44 -8.07 -11.62
CA ALA A 346 -4.82 -8.57 -12.94
C ALA A 346 -5.51 -9.95 -12.88
N LEU A 347 -5.18 -10.77 -11.88
CA LEU A 347 -5.89 -12.03 -11.59
C LEU A 347 -7.30 -11.75 -11.05
N ALA A 348 -7.40 -10.93 -10.00
CA ALA A 348 -8.64 -10.62 -9.30
C ALA A 348 -9.66 -9.89 -10.17
N SER A 349 -9.21 -8.98 -11.04
CA SER A 349 -10.09 -8.30 -12.02
C SER A 349 -10.67 -9.28 -13.05
N GLY A 350 -10.02 -10.42 -13.29
CA GLY A 350 -10.37 -11.37 -14.33
C GLY A 350 -10.05 -10.90 -15.75
N MET A 351 -9.36 -9.77 -15.91
CA MET A 351 -9.02 -9.22 -17.23
C MET A 351 -8.25 -10.21 -18.10
N SER A 352 -7.36 -10.99 -17.50
CA SER A 352 -6.52 -12.00 -18.16
C SER A 352 -7.28 -13.23 -18.69
N THR A 353 -8.60 -13.28 -18.50
CA THR A 353 -9.48 -14.34 -19.01
C THR A 353 -10.54 -13.84 -19.99
N ARG A 354 -10.63 -12.51 -20.18
CA ARG A 354 -11.60 -11.88 -21.08
C ARG A 354 -11.03 -11.77 -22.48
N LYS A 355 -11.82 -12.08 -23.51
CA LYS A 355 -11.41 -11.82 -24.91
C LYS A 355 -11.38 -10.33 -25.26
N PRO A 356 -12.38 -9.52 -24.85
CA PRO A 356 -12.33 -8.08 -25.08
C PRO A 356 -11.22 -7.41 -24.27
N VAL A 357 -10.66 -6.33 -24.84
CA VAL A 357 -9.61 -5.55 -24.19
C VAL A 357 -10.18 -4.89 -22.93
N SER A 358 -9.42 -5.01 -21.85
CA SER A 358 -9.70 -4.36 -20.58
C SER A 358 -8.47 -3.56 -20.13
N LEU A 359 -8.73 -2.51 -19.36
CA LEU A 359 -7.73 -1.70 -18.68
C LEU A 359 -7.86 -1.93 -17.18
N LEU A 360 -6.75 -2.01 -16.47
CA LEU A 360 -6.67 -2.00 -15.02
C LEU A 360 -5.74 -0.86 -14.63
N ILE A 361 -6.19 -0.02 -13.71
CA ILE A 361 -5.41 1.07 -13.13
C ILE A 361 -5.42 0.86 -11.63
N ASP A 362 -4.26 0.62 -11.03
CA ASP A 362 -4.08 0.59 -9.59
C ASP A 362 -3.55 1.95 -9.13
N PHE A 363 -4.32 2.61 -8.27
CA PHE A 363 -3.95 3.89 -7.69
C PHE A 363 -3.29 3.67 -6.33
N GLY A 364 -1.96 3.59 -6.35
CA GLY A 364 -1.10 3.64 -5.16
C GLY A 364 -0.17 4.86 -5.19
N THR A 365 0.98 4.72 -4.52
CA THR A 365 2.07 5.72 -4.57
C THR A 365 2.58 5.92 -5.99
N ASN A 366 2.55 4.84 -6.77
CA ASN A 366 2.70 4.86 -8.21
C ASN A 366 1.37 4.45 -8.85
N GLY A 367 1.21 4.77 -10.14
CA GLY A 367 0.10 4.28 -10.94
C GLY A 367 0.50 3.09 -11.77
N GLU A 368 0.23 1.88 -11.30
CA GLU A 368 0.40 0.67 -12.10
C GLU A 368 -0.78 0.52 -13.06
N ILE A 369 -0.48 0.38 -14.35
CA ILE A 369 -1.48 0.28 -15.40
C ILE A 369 -1.25 -1.02 -16.16
N VAL A 370 -2.30 -1.80 -16.38
CA VAL A 370 -2.29 -3.01 -17.21
C VAL A 370 -3.36 -2.90 -18.28
N LEU A 371 -2.99 -3.10 -19.54
CA LEU A 371 -3.88 -3.11 -20.69
C LEU A 371 -3.80 -4.46 -21.39
N GLY A 372 -4.94 -5.06 -21.73
CA GLY A 372 -4.97 -6.24 -22.59
C GLY A 372 -6.14 -7.16 -22.32
N ASN A 373 -5.94 -8.44 -22.61
CA ASN A 373 -6.99 -9.45 -22.65
C ASN A 373 -6.45 -10.85 -22.32
N SER A 374 -7.17 -11.89 -22.76
CA SER A 374 -6.80 -13.28 -22.53
C SER A 374 -5.54 -13.74 -23.26
N GLU A 375 -5.11 -13.02 -24.30
CA GLU A 375 -3.99 -13.43 -25.16
C GLU A 375 -2.71 -12.65 -24.85
N TRP A 376 -2.82 -11.34 -24.59
CA TRP A 376 -1.68 -10.46 -24.36
C TRP A 376 -1.98 -9.47 -23.23
N LEU A 377 -0.93 -9.02 -22.55
CA LEU A 377 -1.01 -7.95 -21.56
C LEU A 377 0.20 -7.02 -21.73
N LEU A 378 -0.03 -5.72 -21.66
CA LEU A 378 1.00 -4.70 -21.53
C LEU A 378 0.87 -4.07 -20.15
N ALA A 379 1.98 -3.70 -19.52
CA ALA A 379 1.94 -2.97 -18.27
C ALA A 379 2.99 -1.87 -18.21
N CYS A 380 2.68 -0.79 -17.50
CA CYS A 380 3.62 0.27 -17.15
C CYS A 380 3.35 0.76 -15.73
N SER A 381 4.35 1.40 -15.11
CA SER A 381 4.18 2.11 -13.84
C SER A 381 4.43 3.59 -14.10
N ALA A 382 3.44 4.42 -13.81
CA ALA A 382 3.49 5.87 -13.99
C ALA A 382 3.82 6.53 -12.65
N ALA A 383 4.83 7.39 -12.63
CA ALA A 383 5.22 8.16 -11.45
C ALA A 383 4.24 9.32 -11.23
N ALA A 384 3.04 9.02 -10.74
CA ALA A 384 2.03 10.02 -10.42
C ALA A 384 2.44 10.92 -9.23
N GLY A 385 3.37 10.46 -8.41
CA GLY A 385 3.76 11.15 -7.19
C GLY A 385 2.65 11.11 -6.14
N PRO A 386 2.90 11.65 -4.94
CA PRO A 386 2.07 11.34 -3.78
C PRO A 386 0.91 12.34 -3.60
N ALA A 387 0.55 13.09 -4.65
CA ALA A 387 -0.53 14.10 -4.61
C ALA A 387 -1.88 13.47 -4.22
N PHE A 388 -2.20 12.30 -4.75
CA PHE A 388 -3.43 11.55 -4.40
C PHE A 388 -3.44 11.01 -2.97
N GLU A 389 -2.27 10.89 -2.33
CA GLU A 389 -2.13 10.54 -0.91
C GLU A 389 -2.20 11.79 0.00
N GLY A 390 -2.42 12.98 -0.57
CA GLY A 390 -2.44 14.26 0.14
C GLY A 390 -1.04 14.79 0.49
N ALA A 391 0.02 14.15 0.00
CA ALA A 391 1.38 14.65 0.17
C ALA A 391 1.71 15.72 -0.88
N ASN A 392 2.59 16.66 -0.51
CA ASN A 392 2.92 17.86 -1.30
C ASN A 392 1.74 18.80 -1.60
N ILE A 393 0.56 18.51 -1.07
CA ILE A 393 -0.61 19.37 -1.09
C ILE A 393 -0.68 20.16 0.22
N HIS A 394 -0.89 21.48 0.14
CA HIS A 394 -0.81 22.41 1.26
C HIS A 394 -1.65 21.95 2.47
N ASN A 395 -2.97 21.84 2.33
CA ASN A 395 -3.87 21.25 3.33
C ASN A 395 -4.16 19.76 3.05
N GLY A 396 -3.28 19.07 2.32
CA GLY A 396 -3.47 17.65 1.99
C GLY A 396 -3.29 16.71 3.19
N VAL A 397 -4.16 15.71 3.28
CA VAL A 397 -4.16 14.65 4.29
C VAL A 397 -4.49 13.30 3.65
N GLY A 398 -4.21 12.20 4.34
CA GLY A 398 -4.67 10.87 3.92
C GLY A 398 -6.20 10.72 4.03
N SER A 399 -6.73 9.55 3.70
CA SER A 399 -8.17 9.25 3.89
C SER A 399 -8.48 8.97 5.36
N ILE A 400 -8.69 10.03 6.13
CA ILE A 400 -8.86 10.01 7.61
C ILE A 400 -10.17 10.72 7.99
N PRO A 401 -10.76 10.47 9.18
CA PRO A 401 -11.92 11.24 9.65
C PRO A 401 -11.67 12.76 9.59
N GLY A 402 -12.67 13.49 9.10
CA GLY A 402 -12.59 14.94 8.86
C GLY A 402 -11.88 15.33 7.55
N ALA A 403 -11.27 14.41 6.79
CA ALA A 403 -10.72 14.76 5.49
C ALA A 403 -11.85 15.08 4.49
N ILE A 404 -11.73 16.19 3.77
CA ILE A 404 -12.66 16.56 2.70
C ILE A 404 -12.51 15.55 1.57
N ASP A 405 -13.56 14.78 1.32
CA ASP A 405 -13.58 13.64 0.39
C ASP A 405 -14.40 13.88 -0.87
N SER A 406 -15.23 14.93 -0.86
CA SER A 406 -16.06 15.29 -1.99
C SER A 406 -16.36 16.78 -2.01
N PHE A 407 -16.47 17.34 -3.20
CA PHE A 407 -16.65 18.78 -3.43
C PHE A 407 -17.52 19.03 -4.66
N LEU A 408 -18.35 20.07 -4.60
CA LEU A 408 -19.18 20.50 -5.71
C LEU A 408 -19.47 22.00 -5.62
N ILE A 409 -19.40 22.67 -6.78
CA ILE A 409 -19.91 24.03 -6.96
C ILE A 409 -21.15 23.96 -7.84
N GLU A 410 -22.31 24.29 -7.27
CA GLU A 410 -23.55 24.52 -8.01
C GLU A 410 -23.83 26.05 -8.01
N LYS A 411 -24.80 26.49 -7.21
CA LYS A 411 -24.99 27.92 -6.86
C LYS A 411 -24.13 28.34 -5.67
N GLU A 412 -23.86 27.39 -4.78
CA GLU A 412 -23.06 27.52 -3.58
C GLU A 412 -22.03 26.38 -3.54
N LEU A 413 -20.98 26.60 -2.75
CA LEU A 413 -19.96 25.61 -2.47
C LEU A 413 -20.49 24.58 -1.46
N LYS A 414 -20.37 23.30 -1.80
CA LYS A 414 -20.69 22.18 -0.91
C LYS A 414 -19.52 21.21 -0.87
N TYR A 415 -19.26 20.63 0.29
CA TYR A 415 -18.31 19.54 0.45
C TYR A 415 -18.82 18.54 1.49
N THR A 416 -18.24 17.34 1.48
CA THR A 416 -18.40 16.35 2.54
C THR A 416 -17.04 16.02 3.15
N THR A 417 -17.07 15.43 4.33
CA THR A 417 -15.88 14.92 5.02
C THR A 417 -16.08 13.45 5.39
N ILE A 418 -14.98 12.70 5.46
CA ILE A 418 -15.00 11.31 5.93
C ILE A 418 -15.51 11.29 7.38
N GLY A 419 -16.58 10.54 7.62
CA GLY A 419 -17.20 10.44 8.95
C GLY A 419 -18.13 11.61 9.31
N GLY A 420 -18.29 12.61 8.44
CA GLY A 420 -19.13 13.78 8.72
C GLY A 420 -18.56 14.71 9.81
N GLU A 421 -17.28 14.58 10.11
CA GLU A 421 -16.59 15.40 11.12
C GLU A 421 -16.16 16.76 10.56
N LYS A 422 -15.74 17.68 11.44
CA LYS A 422 -15.22 18.98 11.00
C LYS A 422 -13.97 18.81 10.11
N PRO A 423 -13.79 19.63 9.06
CA PRO A 423 -12.67 19.47 8.13
C PRO A 423 -11.30 19.61 8.81
N VAL A 424 -10.40 18.70 8.46
CA VAL A 424 -8.98 18.71 8.88
C VAL A 424 -8.01 18.88 7.71
N GLY A 425 -8.50 18.80 6.48
CA GLY A 425 -7.69 18.89 5.27
C GLY A 425 -8.40 18.25 4.08
N ILE A 426 -7.67 18.06 2.98
CA ILE A 426 -8.15 17.55 1.70
C ILE A 426 -7.53 16.18 1.43
N CYS A 427 -8.33 15.13 1.24
CA CYS A 427 -7.81 13.83 0.76
C CYS A 427 -7.81 13.77 -0.76
N GLY A 428 -7.19 12.74 -1.34
CA GLY A 428 -7.04 12.63 -2.79
C GLY A 428 -8.34 12.72 -3.58
N THR A 429 -9.42 12.07 -3.14
CA THR A 429 -10.72 12.15 -3.84
C THR A 429 -11.30 13.55 -3.78
N GLY A 430 -11.17 14.23 -2.63
CA GLY A 430 -11.51 15.63 -2.48
C GLY A 430 -10.69 16.53 -3.40
N LEU A 431 -9.39 16.27 -3.55
CA LEU A 431 -8.52 17.02 -4.45
C LEU A 431 -9.00 16.97 -5.91
N ILE A 432 -9.41 15.80 -6.39
CA ILE A 432 -10.00 15.64 -7.73
C ILE A 432 -11.31 16.40 -7.87
N ASP A 433 -12.23 16.23 -6.92
CA ASP A 433 -13.53 16.89 -6.95
C ASP A 433 -13.40 18.42 -6.87
N ILE A 434 -12.45 18.91 -6.06
CA ILE A 434 -12.14 20.33 -5.96
C ILE A 434 -11.66 20.86 -7.31
N ALA A 435 -10.66 20.23 -7.92
CA ALA A 435 -10.19 20.66 -9.23
C ALA A 435 -11.28 20.62 -10.30
N ALA A 436 -12.09 19.55 -10.34
CA ALA A 436 -13.21 19.43 -11.26
C ALA A 436 -14.24 20.55 -11.05
N GLY A 437 -14.62 20.82 -9.80
CA GLY A 437 -15.59 21.86 -9.46
C GLY A 437 -15.08 23.27 -9.75
N LEU A 438 -13.81 23.55 -9.43
CA LEU A 438 -13.19 24.84 -9.72
C LEU A 438 -13.05 25.07 -11.23
N TYR A 439 -12.72 24.04 -12.00
CA TYR A 439 -12.60 24.13 -13.45
C TYR A 439 -13.96 24.39 -14.09
N LYS A 440 -14.99 23.63 -13.68
CA LYS A 440 -16.37 23.84 -14.13
C LYS A 440 -16.93 25.23 -13.80
N ALA A 441 -16.52 25.80 -12.66
CA ALA A 441 -16.89 27.15 -12.25
C ALA A 441 -16.09 28.26 -12.96
N GLY A 442 -15.08 27.90 -13.77
CA GLY A 442 -14.16 28.84 -14.41
C GLY A 442 -13.17 29.50 -13.44
N ILE A 443 -13.07 29.01 -12.19
CA ILE A 443 -12.13 29.52 -11.19
C ILE A 443 -10.69 29.16 -11.55
N ILE A 444 -10.50 27.98 -12.15
CA ILE A 444 -9.27 27.60 -12.84
C ILE A 444 -9.55 27.44 -14.33
N ASP A 445 -8.61 27.81 -15.19
CA ASP A 445 -8.69 27.59 -16.64
C ASP A 445 -8.15 26.21 -17.05
N ALA A 446 -8.19 25.89 -18.35
CA ALA A 446 -7.71 24.61 -18.88
C ALA A 446 -6.22 24.35 -18.61
N THR A 447 -5.41 25.40 -18.40
CA THR A 447 -3.99 25.26 -18.03
C THR A 447 -3.78 25.00 -16.55
N GLY A 448 -4.88 25.02 -15.77
CA GLY A 448 -4.93 24.95 -14.32
C GLY A 448 -4.59 26.26 -13.62
N ARG A 449 -4.54 27.38 -14.36
CA ARG A 449 -4.28 28.69 -13.75
C ARG A 449 -5.52 29.17 -13.03
N MET A 450 -5.37 29.47 -11.75
CA MET A 450 -6.41 30.02 -10.90
C MET A 450 -6.55 31.53 -11.15
N ALA A 451 -7.79 31.98 -11.27
CA ALA A 451 -8.10 33.39 -11.40
C ALA A 451 -7.68 34.16 -10.14
N THR A 452 -7.22 35.39 -10.32
CA THR A 452 -6.97 36.33 -9.23
C THR A 452 -7.90 37.53 -9.35
N GLY A 453 -8.47 37.99 -8.23
CA GLY A 453 -9.26 39.21 -8.16
C GLY A 453 -10.52 39.22 -9.06
N THR A 454 -10.72 40.32 -9.80
CA THR A 454 -11.96 40.64 -10.55
C THR A 454 -12.12 39.91 -11.88
N GLY A 455 -11.25 38.94 -12.21
CA GLY A 455 -11.22 38.24 -13.50
C GLY A 455 -12.41 37.32 -13.82
N LEU A 456 -13.39 37.20 -12.92
CA LEU A 456 -14.54 36.29 -13.08
C LEU A 456 -15.88 37.05 -12.90
N PRO A 457 -16.31 37.86 -13.87
CA PRO A 457 -17.50 38.71 -13.71
C PRO A 457 -18.76 37.92 -13.39
N ASN A 458 -18.93 36.73 -13.97
CA ASN A 458 -20.11 35.89 -13.83
C ASN A 458 -20.11 34.97 -12.58
N LEU A 459 -19.02 34.97 -11.80
CA LEU A 459 -18.95 34.16 -10.58
C LEU A 459 -19.75 34.84 -9.44
N PRO A 460 -20.61 34.10 -8.71
CA PRO A 460 -21.30 34.61 -7.52
C PRO A 460 -20.34 35.24 -6.52
N GLN A 461 -20.78 36.32 -5.86
CA GLN A 461 -19.95 37.05 -4.89
C GLN A 461 -19.45 36.15 -3.75
N SER A 462 -20.30 35.25 -3.26
CA SER A 462 -19.95 34.27 -2.23
C SER A 462 -18.79 33.33 -2.59
N LEU A 463 -18.54 33.10 -3.88
CA LEU A 463 -17.38 32.34 -4.36
C LEU A 463 -16.18 33.25 -4.65
N LYS A 464 -16.40 34.50 -5.07
CA LYS A 464 -15.33 35.50 -5.22
C LYS A 464 -14.66 35.81 -3.89
N ASP A 465 -15.43 35.90 -2.81
CA ASP A 465 -14.93 36.17 -1.46
C ASP A 465 -14.03 35.04 -0.92
N ARG A 466 -14.03 33.86 -1.58
CA ARG A 466 -13.17 32.73 -1.26
C ARG A 466 -11.85 32.74 -2.03
N LEU A 467 -11.65 33.66 -2.97
CA LEU A 467 -10.37 33.84 -3.65
C LEU A 467 -9.39 34.50 -2.69
N ALA A 468 -8.25 33.86 -2.47
CA ALA A 468 -7.22 34.30 -1.54
C ALA A 468 -5.84 34.31 -2.19
N VAL A 469 -4.87 34.87 -1.48
CA VAL A 469 -3.45 34.76 -1.83
C VAL A 469 -2.72 34.20 -0.60
N ILE A 470 -2.14 33.03 -0.75
CA ILE A 470 -1.37 32.34 0.29
C ILE A 470 0.05 32.14 -0.22
N ASP A 471 1.05 32.52 0.58
CA ASP A 471 2.47 32.41 0.22
C ASP A 471 2.80 33.05 -1.15
N GLY A 472 2.12 34.15 -1.48
CA GLY A 472 2.26 34.83 -2.77
C GLY A 472 1.64 34.11 -3.97
N MET A 473 0.89 33.03 -3.75
CA MET A 473 0.20 32.25 -4.79
C MET A 473 -1.31 32.41 -4.68
N ALA A 474 -2.00 32.35 -5.83
CA ALA A 474 -3.46 32.28 -5.84
C ALA A 474 -3.94 31.03 -5.08
N ALA A 475 -5.00 31.19 -4.29
CA ALA A 475 -5.61 30.13 -3.51
C ALA A 475 -7.14 30.29 -3.46
N PHE A 476 -7.82 29.20 -3.13
CA PHE A 476 -9.26 29.19 -2.98
C PHE A 476 -9.65 28.56 -1.63
N LEU A 477 -10.41 29.29 -0.83
CA LEU A 477 -10.86 28.90 0.51
C LEU A 477 -12.00 27.86 0.43
N ILE A 478 -11.73 26.65 0.91
CA ILE A 478 -12.70 25.57 0.97
C ILE A 478 -13.48 25.63 2.27
N ALA A 479 -12.79 25.69 3.41
CA ALA A 479 -13.39 25.79 4.75
C ALA A 479 -12.68 26.87 5.57
N SER A 480 -13.45 27.68 6.27
CA SER A 480 -12.97 28.71 7.20
C SER A 480 -12.41 28.11 8.49
N ALA A 481 -11.70 28.94 9.27
CA ALA A 481 -11.19 28.54 10.58
C ALA A 481 -12.30 28.04 11.53
N ASP A 482 -13.47 28.70 11.55
CA ASP A 482 -14.59 28.33 12.43
C ASP A 482 -15.24 26.97 12.06
N GLU A 483 -15.19 26.63 10.78
CA GLU A 483 -15.70 25.36 10.25
C GLU A 483 -14.73 24.20 10.55
N SER A 484 -13.42 24.45 10.54
CA SER A 484 -12.38 23.44 10.74
C SER A 484 -12.29 22.90 12.17
N ALA A 485 -11.78 21.67 12.32
CA ALA A 485 -11.56 21.07 13.64
C ALA A 485 -10.38 21.70 14.40
N HIS A 486 -9.42 22.25 13.66
CA HIS A 486 -8.13 22.73 14.15
C HIS A 486 -8.06 24.26 14.18
N HIS A 487 -9.18 24.95 13.94
CA HIS A 487 -9.29 26.40 13.92
C HIS A 487 -8.32 27.09 12.95
N GLN A 488 -8.08 26.45 11.79
CA GLN A 488 -7.31 27.02 10.69
C GLN A 488 -8.08 26.89 9.38
N GLU A 489 -7.82 27.80 8.46
CA GLU A 489 -8.41 27.76 7.14
C GLU A 489 -7.90 26.56 6.33
N VAL A 490 -8.81 25.95 5.57
CA VAL A 490 -8.50 24.89 4.60
C VAL A 490 -8.68 25.46 3.21
N TYR A 491 -7.58 25.60 2.48
CA TYR A 491 -7.57 26.12 1.11
C TYR A 491 -6.87 25.17 0.14
N ILE A 492 -7.07 25.44 -1.15
CA ILE A 492 -6.30 24.83 -2.23
C ILE A 492 -5.52 25.92 -2.96
N THR A 493 -4.22 25.72 -3.15
CA THR A 493 -3.33 26.69 -3.79
C THR A 493 -3.11 26.39 -5.27
N GLN A 494 -2.62 27.37 -6.01
CA GLN A 494 -2.16 27.20 -7.40
C GLN A 494 -1.12 26.07 -7.55
N LYS A 495 -0.23 25.93 -6.56
CA LYS A 495 0.76 24.85 -6.55
C LYS A 495 0.10 23.49 -6.38
N ASP A 496 -0.90 23.38 -5.51
CA ASP A 496 -1.64 22.12 -5.31
C ASP A 496 -2.34 21.66 -6.61
N ILE A 497 -2.93 22.60 -7.36
CA ILE A 497 -3.47 22.32 -8.69
C ILE A 497 -2.39 21.80 -9.64
N ARG A 498 -1.18 22.39 -9.61
CA ARG A 498 -0.06 21.92 -10.44
C ARG A 498 0.41 20.52 -10.06
N GLU A 499 0.49 20.20 -8.77
CA GLU A 499 0.83 18.85 -8.30
C GLU A 499 -0.21 17.82 -8.76
N LEU A 500 -1.50 18.15 -8.67
CA LEU A 500 -2.57 17.32 -9.21
C LEU A 500 -2.43 17.11 -10.73
N GLN A 501 -2.13 18.18 -11.48
CA GLN A 501 -1.94 18.09 -12.94
C GLN A 501 -0.79 17.14 -13.31
N ASN A 502 0.34 17.23 -12.61
CA ASN A 502 1.46 16.31 -12.84
C ASN A 502 1.04 14.85 -12.58
N ALA A 503 0.34 14.61 -11.47
CA ALA A 503 -0.10 13.28 -11.09
C ALA A 503 -1.08 12.68 -12.11
N LYS A 504 -2.08 13.46 -12.52
CA LYS A 504 -3.10 13.01 -13.46
C LYS A 504 -2.58 12.86 -14.89
N ALA A 505 -1.67 13.74 -15.31
CA ALA A 505 -1.00 13.65 -16.60
C ALA A 505 -0.14 12.38 -16.72
N ALA A 506 0.58 12.00 -15.66
CA ALA A 506 1.40 10.78 -15.66
C ALA A 506 0.55 9.52 -15.91
N ILE A 507 -0.59 9.40 -15.22
CA ILE A 507 -1.52 8.26 -15.40
C ILE A 507 -2.10 8.26 -16.82
N ALA A 508 -2.69 9.38 -17.25
CA ALA A 508 -3.32 9.49 -18.55
C ALA A 508 -2.34 9.23 -19.71
N ALA A 509 -1.11 9.76 -19.62
CA ALA A 509 -0.05 9.49 -20.58
C ALA A 509 0.37 8.01 -20.59
N GLY A 510 0.44 7.36 -19.43
CA GLY A 510 0.68 5.91 -19.33
C GLY A 510 -0.38 5.11 -20.08
N ILE A 511 -1.66 5.45 -19.91
CA ILE A 511 -2.77 4.80 -20.65
C ILE A 511 -2.60 4.98 -22.16
N GLN A 512 -2.29 6.20 -22.61
CA GLN A 512 -2.08 6.52 -24.03
C GLN A 512 -0.90 5.75 -24.62
N VAL A 513 0.24 5.68 -23.91
CA VAL A 513 1.41 4.91 -24.34
C VAL A 513 1.07 3.44 -24.51
N LEU A 514 0.34 2.84 -23.56
CA LEU A 514 -0.04 1.43 -23.67
C LEU A 514 -0.98 1.19 -24.86
N ALA A 515 -1.96 2.07 -25.09
CA ALA A 515 -2.89 1.97 -26.21
C ALA A 515 -2.17 2.12 -27.56
N ALA A 516 -1.29 3.12 -27.68
CA ALA A 516 -0.45 3.33 -28.86
C ALA A 516 0.47 2.12 -29.12
N THR A 517 1.10 1.58 -28.07
CA THR A 517 1.97 0.40 -28.15
C THR A 517 1.19 -0.84 -28.61
N ALA A 518 -0.06 -0.99 -28.18
CA ALA A 518 -0.95 -2.07 -28.60
C ALA A 518 -1.55 -1.85 -30.00
N GLY A 519 -1.42 -0.66 -30.58
CA GLY A 519 -2.03 -0.31 -31.87
C GLY A 519 -3.55 -0.25 -31.82
N ILE A 520 -4.13 0.11 -30.67
CA ILE A 520 -5.59 0.22 -30.47
C ILE A 520 -5.98 1.65 -30.10
N ARG A 521 -7.27 1.97 -30.27
CA ARG A 521 -7.84 3.23 -29.78
C ARG A 521 -8.39 3.02 -28.37
N LEU A 522 -8.46 4.08 -27.59
CA LEU A 522 -9.06 4.03 -26.25
C LEU A 522 -10.53 3.59 -26.28
N GLN A 523 -11.27 3.91 -27.36
CA GLN A 523 -12.64 3.45 -27.55
C GLN A 523 -12.77 1.93 -27.74
N ASP A 524 -11.69 1.23 -28.03
CA ASP A 524 -11.68 -0.24 -28.20
C ASP A 524 -11.58 -0.96 -26.82
N ILE A 525 -11.30 -0.23 -25.74
CA ILE A 525 -11.25 -0.75 -24.37
C ILE A 525 -12.67 -0.94 -23.82
N GLU A 526 -13.15 -2.18 -23.70
CA GLU A 526 -14.52 -2.46 -23.28
C GLU A 526 -14.75 -2.15 -21.80
N LYS A 527 -13.73 -2.31 -20.97
CA LYS A 527 -13.87 -2.23 -19.51
C LYS A 527 -12.61 -1.74 -18.82
N THR A 528 -12.78 -0.85 -17.86
CA THR A 528 -11.69 -0.26 -17.08
C THR A 528 -11.92 -0.52 -15.59
N TYR A 529 -10.99 -1.23 -14.96
CA TYR A 529 -11.00 -1.54 -13.54
C TYR A 529 -10.15 -0.53 -12.78
N LEU A 530 -10.72 0.09 -11.75
CA LEU A 530 -10.03 1.02 -10.86
C LEU A 530 -9.76 0.30 -9.53
N ALA A 531 -8.49 0.08 -9.23
CA ALA A 531 -8.02 -0.57 -8.02
C ALA A 531 -7.32 0.43 -7.10
N GLY A 532 -6.99 -0.04 -5.89
CA GLY A 532 -6.30 0.74 -4.87
C GLY A 532 -7.26 1.51 -3.97
N GLY A 533 -6.74 1.98 -2.84
CA GLY A 533 -7.54 2.67 -1.83
C GLY A 533 -8.22 3.93 -2.36
N PHE A 534 -7.51 4.64 -3.23
CA PHE A 534 -8.00 5.82 -3.90
C PHE A 534 -9.03 5.50 -5.02
N GLY A 535 -8.73 4.52 -5.88
CA GLY A 535 -9.60 4.14 -7.00
C GLY A 535 -10.97 3.62 -6.58
N SER A 536 -11.12 3.24 -5.30
CA SER A 536 -12.38 2.74 -4.74
C SER A 536 -13.44 3.81 -4.48
N TYR A 537 -13.00 5.06 -4.28
CA TYR A 537 -13.88 6.18 -3.89
C TYR A 537 -13.88 7.32 -4.90
N ILE A 538 -13.08 7.21 -5.96
CA ILE A 538 -12.99 8.23 -7.00
C ILE A 538 -14.32 8.40 -7.74
N LYS A 539 -14.78 9.64 -7.88
CA LYS A 539 -15.94 9.95 -8.72
C LYS A 539 -15.52 9.93 -10.19
N ALA A 540 -16.08 8.98 -10.94
CA ALA A 540 -15.84 8.81 -12.37
C ALA A 540 -15.98 10.12 -13.17
N ALA A 541 -17.06 10.87 -12.92
CA ALA A 541 -17.32 12.13 -13.61
C ALA A 541 -16.20 13.15 -13.38
N SER A 542 -15.77 13.36 -12.13
CA SER A 542 -14.70 14.29 -11.79
C SER A 542 -13.36 13.85 -12.40
N ALA A 543 -13.03 12.56 -12.31
CA ALA A 543 -11.79 12.00 -12.86
C ALA A 543 -11.70 12.14 -14.38
N ILE A 544 -12.82 11.96 -15.08
CA ILE A 544 -12.92 12.20 -16.52
C ILE A 544 -12.83 13.68 -16.84
N HIS A 545 -13.54 14.52 -16.08
CA HIS A 545 -13.59 15.97 -16.33
C HIS A 545 -12.23 16.65 -16.16
N ILE A 546 -11.41 16.19 -15.22
CA ILE A 546 -10.03 16.69 -15.09
C ILE A 546 -9.05 16.00 -16.05
N GLY A 547 -9.48 15.04 -16.86
CA GLY A 547 -8.61 14.28 -17.77
C GLY A 547 -7.63 13.33 -17.07
N LEU A 548 -7.91 12.88 -15.85
CA LEU A 548 -7.17 11.78 -15.21
C LEU A 548 -7.46 10.46 -15.91
N ILE A 549 -8.73 10.26 -16.24
CA ILE A 549 -9.21 9.14 -17.03
C ILE A 549 -9.65 9.71 -18.38
N PRO A 550 -9.16 9.20 -19.51
CA PRO A 550 -9.59 9.66 -20.83
C PRO A 550 -11.11 9.57 -21.02
N LEU A 551 -11.69 10.59 -21.67
CA LEU A 551 -13.13 10.71 -21.90
C LEU A 551 -13.72 9.50 -22.66
N GLU A 552 -12.93 8.88 -23.53
CA GLU A 552 -13.28 7.68 -24.30
C GLU A 552 -13.66 6.48 -23.42
N LEU A 553 -13.19 6.47 -22.16
CA LEU A 553 -13.46 5.41 -21.19
C LEU A 553 -14.70 5.71 -20.33
N SER A 554 -15.40 6.82 -20.60
CA SER A 554 -16.64 7.18 -19.90
C SER A 554 -17.68 6.07 -19.98
N GLY A 555 -18.33 5.79 -18.85
CA GLY A 555 -19.32 4.72 -18.73
C GLY A 555 -18.75 3.28 -18.68
N ARG A 556 -17.43 3.10 -18.68
CA ARG A 556 -16.77 1.78 -18.68
C ARG A 556 -15.97 1.49 -17.42
N LEU A 557 -16.10 2.34 -16.41
CA LEU A 557 -15.33 2.31 -15.17
C LEU A 557 -15.99 1.40 -14.12
N GLU A 558 -15.20 0.53 -13.49
CA GLU A 558 -15.62 -0.29 -12.35
C GLU A 558 -14.55 -0.24 -11.25
N ALA A 559 -14.92 0.27 -10.08
CA ALA A 559 -14.09 0.18 -8.89
C ALA A 559 -14.06 -1.25 -8.34
N ILE A 560 -12.88 -1.79 -8.04
CA ILE A 560 -12.69 -3.17 -7.57
C ILE A 560 -12.00 -3.28 -6.20
N GLY A 561 -11.76 -2.18 -5.50
CA GLY A 561 -11.20 -2.20 -4.16
C GLY A 561 -9.71 -2.54 -4.10
N ASN A 562 -9.28 -3.18 -3.01
CA ASN A 562 -7.95 -3.78 -2.93
C ASN A 562 -7.87 -5.05 -3.79
N ALA A 563 -7.53 -4.87 -5.06
CA ALA A 563 -7.42 -5.94 -6.04
C ALA A 563 -6.21 -6.86 -5.78
N ALA A 564 -5.09 -6.32 -5.28
CA ALA A 564 -3.91 -7.10 -4.90
C ALA A 564 -4.25 -8.08 -3.76
N GLY A 565 -4.88 -7.59 -2.70
CA GLY A 565 -5.38 -8.39 -1.58
C GLY A 565 -6.41 -9.44 -2.01
N ALA A 566 -7.36 -9.07 -2.88
CA ALA A 566 -8.31 -10.03 -3.45
C ALA A 566 -7.59 -11.14 -4.25
N GLY A 567 -6.59 -10.79 -5.06
CA GLY A 567 -5.80 -11.76 -5.81
C GLY A 567 -4.96 -12.67 -4.90
N ALA A 568 -4.39 -12.13 -3.82
CA ALA A 568 -3.69 -12.93 -2.81
C ALA A 568 -4.60 -13.96 -2.14
N VAL A 569 -5.85 -13.57 -1.84
CA VAL A 569 -6.89 -14.50 -1.35
C VAL A 569 -7.22 -15.57 -2.38
N GLU A 570 -7.41 -15.21 -3.65
CA GLU A 570 -7.68 -16.19 -4.71
C GLU A 570 -6.55 -17.22 -4.87
N ILE A 571 -5.30 -16.78 -4.71
CA ILE A 571 -4.10 -17.62 -4.75
C ILE A 571 -4.03 -18.55 -3.53
N LEU A 572 -4.28 -18.03 -2.33
CA LEU A 572 -4.29 -18.81 -1.10
C LEU A 572 -5.33 -19.93 -1.14
N LEU A 573 -6.53 -19.63 -1.62
CA LEU A 573 -7.62 -20.60 -1.70
C LEU A 573 -7.42 -21.63 -2.82
N SER A 574 -6.57 -21.36 -3.80
CA SER A 574 -6.39 -22.24 -4.96
C SER A 574 -5.02 -22.16 -5.59
N ARG A 575 -4.26 -23.26 -5.52
CA ARG A 575 -3.00 -23.43 -6.25
C ARG A 575 -3.14 -23.27 -7.77
N ARG A 576 -4.36 -23.39 -8.31
CA ARG A 576 -4.64 -23.12 -9.73
C ARG A 576 -4.55 -21.63 -10.04
N SER A 577 -4.98 -20.79 -9.11
CA SER A 577 -4.85 -19.33 -9.20
C SER A 577 -3.39 -18.90 -9.13
N LEU A 578 -2.54 -19.56 -8.32
CA LEU A 578 -1.09 -19.34 -8.37
C LEU A 578 -0.50 -19.62 -9.77
N HIS A 579 -0.88 -20.76 -10.36
CA HIS A 579 -0.44 -21.09 -11.72
C HIS A 579 -1.00 -20.11 -12.77
N GLN A 580 -2.18 -19.54 -12.55
CA GLN A 580 -2.71 -18.49 -13.39
C GLN A 580 -1.92 -17.18 -13.23
N ALA A 581 -1.52 -16.81 -12.01
CA ALA A 581 -0.64 -15.66 -11.76
C ALA A 581 0.71 -15.81 -12.50
N GLU A 582 1.29 -17.00 -12.52
CA GLU A 582 2.50 -17.29 -13.32
C GLU A 582 2.28 -17.09 -14.82
N LYS A 583 1.12 -17.51 -15.34
CA LYS A 583 0.74 -17.27 -16.74
C LYS A 583 0.51 -15.79 -17.03
N ILE A 584 -0.10 -15.05 -16.10
CA ILE A 584 -0.30 -13.61 -16.23
C ILE A 584 1.05 -12.91 -16.33
N LYS A 585 1.99 -13.22 -15.43
CA LYS A 585 3.36 -12.72 -15.50
C LYS A 585 3.98 -12.94 -16.88
N GLN A 586 3.87 -14.15 -17.43
CA GLN A 586 4.46 -14.49 -18.74
C GLN A 586 3.84 -13.72 -19.90
N LYS A 587 2.56 -13.34 -19.78
CA LYS A 587 1.85 -12.55 -20.80
C LYS A 587 2.13 -11.06 -20.72
N ILE A 588 2.49 -10.55 -19.54
CA ILE A 588 2.77 -9.13 -19.35
C ILE A 588 4.09 -8.78 -20.01
N LYS A 589 4.03 -7.87 -20.98
CA LYS A 589 5.19 -7.14 -21.48
C LYS A 589 5.25 -5.77 -20.78
N TYR A 590 6.31 -5.54 -20.01
CA TYR A 590 6.55 -4.26 -19.35
C TYR A 590 7.02 -3.21 -20.37
N ILE A 591 6.43 -2.01 -20.28
CA ILE A 591 6.77 -0.83 -21.08
C ILE A 591 7.38 0.22 -20.15
N GLU A 592 8.65 0.53 -20.37
CA GLU A 592 9.40 1.53 -19.61
C GLU A 592 9.08 2.93 -20.15
N LEU A 593 8.20 3.65 -19.46
CA LEU A 593 7.70 4.96 -19.89
C LEU A 593 8.83 5.97 -20.09
N SER A 594 9.87 5.94 -19.26
CA SER A 594 11.02 6.85 -19.36
C SER A 594 11.83 6.68 -20.66
N SER A 595 11.69 5.53 -21.34
CA SER A 595 12.32 5.24 -22.63
C SER A 595 11.41 5.49 -23.84
N CYS A 596 10.12 5.76 -23.61
CA CYS A 596 9.14 6.00 -24.66
C CYS A 596 9.21 7.46 -25.12
N ARG A 597 9.41 7.69 -26.41
CA ARG A 597 9.57 9.06 -26.95
C ARG A 597 8.27 9.87 -26.84
N GLU A 598 7.16 9.18 -27.07
CA GLU A 598 5.81 9.71 -27.11
C GLU A 598 5.26 10.01 -25.71
N PHE A 599 5.86 9.48 -24.64
CA PHE A 599 5.38 9.69 -23.27
C PHE A 599 5.35 11.16 -22.89
N ASN A 600 6.41 11.91 -23.24
CA ASN A 600 6.49 13.34 -22.91
C ASN A 600 5.42 14.15 -23.64
N ASP A 601 5.14 13.82 -24.90
CA ASP A 601 4.11 14.50 -25.69
C ASP A 601 2.73 14.24 -25.08
N PHE A 602 2.39 12.97 -24.81
CA PHE A 602 1.14 12.62 -24.14
C PHE A 602 1.03 13.20 -22.74
N PHE A 603 2.14 13.31 -22.00
CA PHE A 603 2.17 13.93 -20.68
C PHE A 603 1.84 15.42 -20.76
N ILE A 604 2.48 16.15 -21.68
CA ILE A 604 2.24 17.59 -21.88
C ILE A 604 0.78 17.82 -22.27
N ASP A 605 0.24 17.05 -23.21
CA ASP A 605 -1.16 17.15 -23.61
C ASP A 605 -2.10 16.86 -22.44
N ALA A 606 -1.78 15.83 -21.65
CA ALA A 606 -2.55 15.43 -20.49
C ALA A 606 -2.42 16.37 -19.28
N MET A 607 -1.58 17.41 -19.31
CA MET A 607 -1.54 18.43 -18.25
C MET A 607 -2.78 19.34 -18.28
N LEU A 608 -3.37 19.55 -19.46
CA LEU A 608 -4.54 20.40 -19.62
C LEU A 608 -5.80 19.73 -19.06
N PHE A 609 -6.70 20.50 -18.45
CA PHE A 609 -8.04 20.00 -18.13
C PHE A 609 -8.87 19.89 -19.41
N THR A 610 -9.67 18.83 -19.50
CA THR A 610 -10.42 18.49 -20.71
C THR A 610 -11.71 19.31 -20.77
N GLU A 611 -11.89 20.05 -21.86
CA GLU A 611 -13.19 20.65 -22.20
C GLU A 611 -14.17 19.54 -22.59
N GLU A 612 -15.43 19.66 -22.14
CA GLU A 612 -16.52 18.71 -22.47
C GLU A 612 -16.97 18.79 -23.93
#